data_AF-A0A7C7Z1J5-F1
#
_entry.id   AF-A0A7C7Z1J5-F1
#
_cell.length_a   1.000
_cell.length_b   1.000
_cell.length_c   1.000
_cell.angle_alpha   90.00
_cell.angle_beta   90.00
_cell.angle_gamma   90.00
#
_symmetry.space_group_name_H-M   'P 1'
#
loop_
_entity.id
_entity.type
_entity.pdbx_description
1 polymer ?
#
loop_
_entity_poly.entity_id
_entity_poly.type
_entity_poly.pdbx_seq_one_letter_code
_entity_poly.pdbx_strand_id
1 'polypeptide(L)'
;MKATIVGKVAEIEGVSWCAISSIEGFIHEVEGAPAIFLEAIGSLVPSILNTAGLLLSNIQLGEPRIVTLNGADGILVVATINDSYSIVCKTEKGANLGMVRKQMESASENLLPLL
;
A
#
# COMPACT_ATOMS: atom_id res chain seq x y z
N MET A 1 -1.42 7.49 -16.31
CA MET A 1 -1.05 6.06 -16.22
C MET A 1 -0.97 5.60 -14.76
N LYS A 2 -0.17 6.24 -13.89
CA LYS A 2 -0.16 5.96 -12.43
C LYS A 2 -1.56 6.09 -11.80
N ALA A 3 -2.23 7.23 -11.98
CA ALA A 3 -3.60 7.45 -11.53
C ALA A 3 -4.58 6.36 -12.02
N THR A 4 -4.42 5.86 -13.24
CA THR A 4 -5.25 4.76 -13.78
C THR A 4 -5.02 3.44 -13.04
N ILE A 5 -3.77 3.13 -12.66
CA ILE A 5 -3.46 1.91 -11.90
C ILE A 5 -4.00 2.04 -10.48
N VAL A 6 -3.79 3.18 -9.82
CA VAL A 6 -4.35 3.46 -8.48
C VAL A 6 -5.87 3.40 -8.48
N GLY A 7 -6.51 3.98 -9.50
CA GLY A 7 -7.97 3.94 -9.67
C GLY A 7 -8.50 2.51 -9.80
N LYS A 8 -7.86 1.66 -10.61
CA LYS A 8 -8.24 0.24 -10.73
C LYS A 8 -8.16 -0.53 -9.41
N VAL A 9 -7.20 -0.18 -8.55
CA VAL A 9 -7.11 -0.79 -7.22
C VAL A 9 -8.22 -0.28 -6.30
N ALA A 10 -8.52 1.02 -6.35
CA ALA A 10 -9.60 1.62 -5.58
C ALA A 10 -11.00 1.12 -5.99
N GLU A 11 -11.18 0.70 -7.24
CA GLU A 11 -12.42 0.10 -7.75
C GLU A 11 -12.66 -1.36 -7.30
N ILE A 12 -11.67 -2.00 -6.65
CA ILE A 12 -11.84 -3.37 -6.15
C ILE A 12 -12.89 -3.38 -5.04
N GLU A 13 -13.83 -4.32 -5.12
CA GLU A 13 -14.85 -4.52 -4.08
C GLU A 13 -14.21 -4.68 -2.69
N GLY A 14 -14.65 -3.82 -1.76
CA GLY A 14 -14.15 -3.77 -0.39
C GLY A 14 -12.87 -2.95 -0.21
N VAL A 15 -12.32 -2.31 -1.24
CA VAL A 15 -11.28 -1.27 -1.09
C VAL A 15 -11.95 0.08 -0.90
N SER A 16 -11.59 0.79 0.17
CA SER A 16 -12.10 2.13 0.45
C SER A 16 -11.32 3.21 -0.29
N TRP A 17 -10.00 3.04 -0.40
CA TRP A 17 -9.12 3.97 -1.11
C TRP A 17 -7.76 3.34 -1.41
N CYS A 18 -7.04 3.91 -2.37
CA CYS A 18 -5.68 3.51 -2.72
C CYS A 18 -4.80 4.74 -2.96
N ALA A 19 -3.51 4.64 -2.66
CA ALA A 19 -2.54 5.69 -2.88
C ALA A 19 -1.12 5.15 -3.13
N ILE A 20 -0.25 5.99 -3.69
CA ILE A 20 1.20 5.75 -3.80
C ILE A 20 1.91 6.63 -2.78
N SER A 21 2.72 6.02 -1.92
CA SER A 21 3.56 6.68 -0.91
C SER A 21 5.03 6.58 -1.29
N SER A 22 5.81 7.62 -1.03
CA SER A 22 7.26 7.58 -1.07
C SER A 22 7.87 7.13 0.27
N ILE A 23 9.16 6.82 0.27
CA ILE A 23 9.94 6.49 1.47
C ILE A 23 10.09 7.69 2.43
N GLU A 24 10.00 8.92 1.93
CA GLU A 24 9.96 10.15 2.73
C GLU A 24 8.56 10.45 3.30
N GLY A 25 7.56 9.66 2.90
CA GLY A 25 6.18 9.78 3.38
C GLY A 25 5.31 10.76 2.60
N PHE A 26 5.67 11.08 1.35
CA PHE A 26 4.83 11.86 0.45
C PHE A 26 3.82 10.99 -0.29
N ILE A 27 2.58 11.46 -0.41
CA ILE A 27 1.56 10.83 -1.26
C ILE A 27 1.62 11.43 -2.67
N HIS A 28 1.89 10.61 -3.67
CA HIS A 28 2.06 11.04 -5.07
C HIS A 28 0.78 10.95 -5.90
N GLU A 29 -0.03 9.93 -5.64
CA GLU A 29 -1.26 9.63 -6.36
C GLU A 29 -2.24 9.02 -5.36
N VAL A 30 -3.52 9.32 -5.49
CA VAL A 30 -4.56 8.87 -4.57
C VAL A 30 -5.90 8.77 -5.30
N GLU A 31 -6.67 7.74 -4.97
CA GLU A 31 -8.07 7.60 -5.35
C GLU A 31 -8.92 7.24 -4.11
N GLY A 32 -10.05 7.94 -3.92
CA GLY A 32 -11.04 7.67 -2.87
C GLY A 32 -10.73 8.15 -1.45
N ALA A 33 -9.48 8.49 -1.11
CA ALA A 33 -9.14 8.88 0.26
C ALA A 33 -9.44 10.37 0.55
N PRO A 34 -10.03 10.70 1.72
CA PRO A 34 -10.12 12.09 2.19
C PRO A 34 -8.74 12.72 2.43
N ALA A 35 -8.54 13.96 1.96
CA ALA A 35 -7.26 14.67 2.06
C ALA A 35 -6.69 14.75 3.49
N ILE A 36 -7.56 14.85 4.50
CA ILE A 36 -7.19 14.93 5.92
C ILE A 36 -6.41 13.71 6.43
N PHE A 37 -6.53 12.55 5.78
CA PHE A 37 -5.85 11.32 6.21
C PHE A 37 -4.53 11.07 5.48
N LEU A 38 -4.24 11.80 4.39
CA LEU A 38 -3.11 11.50 3.52
C LEU A 38 -1.76 11.76 4.17
N GLU A 39 -1.63 12.84 4.94
CA GLU A 39 -0.40 13.18 5.65
C GLU A 39 -0.08 12.14 6.75
N ALA A 40 -1.11 11.73 7.51
CA ALA A 40 -0.95 10.71 8.53
C ALA A 40 -0.58 9.35 7.94
N ILE A 41 -1.20 8.94 6.83
CA ILE A 41 -0.85 7.67 6.16
C ILE A 41 0.55 7.74 5.56
N GLY A 42 0.87 8.82 4.83
CA GLY A 42 2.17 9.00 4.21
C GLY A 42 3.31 8.93 5.22
N SER A 43 3.15 9.57 6.38
CA SER A 43 4.17 9.52 7.45
C SER A 43 4.32 8.14 8.13
N LEU A 44 3.26 7.33 8.17
CA LEU A 44 3.29 6.02 8.83
C LEU A 44 3.84 4.90 7.94
N VAL A 45 3.57 4.93 6.63
CA VAL A 45 3.95 3.86 5.69
C VAL A 45 5.46 3.54 5.72
N PRO A 46 6.38 4.51 5.69
CA PRO A 46 7.82 4.22 5.78
C PRO A 46 8.20 3.53 7.09
N SER A 47 7.62 3.97 8.22
CA SER A 47 7.87 3.38 9.54
C SER A 47 7.38 1.94 9.62
N ILE A 48 6.23 1.63 9.00
CA ILE A 48 5.69 0.28 8.90
C ILE A 48 6.63 -0.63 8.11
N LEU A 49 7.05 -0.20 6.93
CA LEU A 49 7.93 -1.00 6.06
C LEU A 49 9.31 -1.20 6.69
N ASN A 50 9.89 -0.15 7.28
CA ASN A 50 11.16 -0.25 8.00
C ASN A 50 11.07 -1.24 9.17
N THR A 51 9.99 -1.16 9.96
CA THR A 51 9.76 -2.11 11.06
C THR A 51 9.64 -3.55 10.55
N ALA A 52 8.89 -3.77 9.47
CA ALA A 52 8.77 -5.09 8.85
C ALA A 52 10.13 -5.60 8.32
N GLY A 53 10.92 -4.75 7.67
CA GLY A 53 12.26 -5.08 7.18
C GLY A 53 13.21 -5.49 8.30
N LEU A 54 13.22 -4.76 9.41
CA LEU A 54 14.01 -5.13 10.59
C LEU A 54 13.61 -6.50 11.16
N LEU A 55 12.30 -6.78 11.23
CA LEU A 55 11.80 -8.07 11.68
C LEU A 55 12.24 -9.20 10.75
N LEU A 56 12.05 -9.05 9.43
CA LEU A 56 12.39 -10.06 8.43
C LEU A 56 13.92 -10.29 8.32
N SER A 57 14.72 -9.24 8.44
CA SER A 57 16.18 -9.32 8.47
C SER A 57 16.68 -10.15 9.66
N ASN A 58 16.10 -9.95 10.85
CA ASN A 58 16.47 -10.71 12.06
C ASN A 58 16.20 -12.20 11.95
N ILE A 59 15.28 -12.61 11.06
CA ILE A 59 14.94 -14.02 10.79
C ILE A 59 15.39 -14.49 9.40
N GLN A 60 16.22 -13.69 8.70
CA GLN A 60 16.83 -14.02 7.40
C GLN A 60 15.81 -14.33 6.28
N LEU A 61 14.69 -13.61 6.24
CA LEU A 61 13.65 -13.76 5.20
C LEU A 61 13.70 -12.71 4.08
N GLY A 62 14.69 -11.80 4.12
CA GLY A 62 14.86 -10.74 3.13
C GLY A 62 13.95 -9.53 3.40
N GLU A 63 13.51 -8.86 2.33
CA GLU A 63 12.77 -7.60 2.39
C GLU A 63 11.24 -7.80 2.32
N PRO A 64 10.45 -6.90 2.94
CA PRO A 64 9.00 -6.98 2.91
C PRO A 64 8.46 -6.65 1.51
N ARG A 65 7.72 -7.61 0.93
CA ARG A 65 6.97 -7.37 -0.33
C ARG A 65 5.60 -6.77 -0.07
N ILE A 66 4.88 -7.30 0.90
CA ILE A 66 3.56 -6.83 1.33
C ILE A 66 3.46 -6.88 2.85
N VAL A 67 2.95 -5.82 3.45
CA VAL A 67 2.60 -5.72 4.87
C VAL A 67 1.10 -5.50 5.00
N THR A 68 0.49 -6.10 6.01
CA THR A 68 -0.96 -5.98 6.30
C THR A 68 -1.15 -5.61 7.75
N LEU A 69 -1.90 -4.53 8.02
CA LEU A 69 -2.27 -4.10 9.36
C LEU A 69 -3.77 -4.27 9.54
N ASN A 70 -4.17 -5.16 10.45
CA ASN A 70 -5.57 -5.42 10.75
C ASN A 70 -6.05 -4.48 11.85
N GLY A 71 -6.96 -3.57 11.52
CA GLY A 71 -7.68 -2.72 12.46
C GLY A 71 -9.10 -3.22 12.72
N ALA A 72 -9.79 -2.60 13.68
CA ALA A 72 -11.18 -2.93 13.99
C ALA A 72 -12.14 -2.62 12.82
N ASP A 73 -11.85 -1.56 12.08
CA ASP A 73 -12.72 -0.98 11.04
C ASP A 73 -12.28 -1.32 9.62
N GLY A 74 -11.22 -2.11 9.46
CA GLY A 74 -10.65 -2.37 8.14
C GLY A 74 -9.20 -2.79 8.22
N ILE A 75 -8.60 -2.92 7.04
CA ILE A 75 -7.25 -3.45 6.89
C ILE A 75 -6.44 -2.51 6.01
N LEU A 76 -5.24 -2.15 6.45
CA LEU A 76 -4.27 -1.44 5.62
C LEU A 76 -3.38 -2.48 4.94
N VAL A 77 -3.29 -2.44 3.61
CA VAL A 77 -2.37 -3.26 2.82
C VAL A 77 -1.34 -2.34 2.20
N VAL A 78 -0.07 -2.59 2.43
CA VAL A 78 1.06 -1.83 1.88
C VAL A 78 1.90 -2.81 1.07
N ALA A 79 2.13 -2.52 -0.21
CA ALA A 79 3.00 -3.31 -1.07
C ALA A 79 4.16 -2.44 -1.57
N THR A 80 5.37 -2.96 -1.48
CA THR A 80 6.56 -2.29 -2.01
C THR A 80 6.51 -2.31 -3.55
N ILE A 81 6.81 -1.19 -4.18
CA ILE A 81 6.96 -1.09 -5.64
C ILE A 81 8.44 -1.21 -5.98
N ASN A 82 9.26 -0.33 -5.38
CA ASN A 82 10.71 -0.30 -5.47
C ASN A 82 11.29 0.28 -4.15
N ASP A 83 12.58 0.57 -4.11
CA ASP A 83 13.25 1.07 -2.89
C ASP A 83 12.77 2.46 -2.43
N SER A 84 12.05 3.21 -3.27
CA SER A 84 11.60 4.57 -3.01
C SER A 84 10.08 4.70 -2.87
N TYR A 85 9.30 3.74 -3.37
CA TYR A 85 7.84 3.85 -3.45
C TYR A 85 7.12 2.58 -3.02
N SER A 86 5.94 2.78 -2.45
CA SER A 86 4.98 1.74 -2.11
C SER A 86 3.57 2.13 -2.54
N ILE A 87 2.75 1.14 -2.86
CA ILE A 87 1.31 1.32 -3.03
C ILE A 87 0.62 0.88 -1.74
N VAL A 88 -0.35 1.66 -1.29
CA VAL A 88 -1.10 1.44 -0.07
C VAL A 88 -2.60 1.50 -0.35
N CYS A 89 -3.38 0.60 0.25
CA CYS A 89 -4.83 0.69 0.22
C CYS A 89 -5.43 0.39 1.59
N LYS A 90 -6.55 1.05 1.91
CA LYS A 90 -7.41 0.66 3.02
C LYS A 90 -8.57 -0.16 2.48
N THR A 91 -8.86 -1.27 3.13
CA THR A 91 -10.04 -2.08 2.87
C THR A 91 -11.09 -1.90 3.96
N GLU A 92 -12.33 -2.17 3.61
CA GLU A 92 -13.43 -2.37 4.54
C GLU A 92 -13.29 -3.71 5.27
N LYS A 93 -14.08 -3.87 6.33
CA LYS A 93 -14.18 -5.13 7.06
C LYS A 93 -14.85 -6.20 6.18
N GLY A 94 -14.20 -7.35 6.05
CA GLY A 94 -14.72 -8.47 5.26
C GLY A 94 -14.32 -8.43 3.78
N ALA A 95 -13.52 -7.45 3.35
CA ALA A 95 -12.97 -7.41 2.00
C ALA A 95 -12.19 -8.70 1.67
N ASN A 96 -12.22 -9.12 0.41
CA ASN A 96 -11.49 -10.29 -0.04
C ASN A 96 -9.98 -9.98 -0.12
N LEU A 97 -9.28 -10.16 1.00
CA LEU A 97 -7.85 -9.86 1.10
C LEU A 97 -6.96 -10.63 0.14
N GLY A 98 -7.36 -11.85 -0.27
CA GLY A 98 -6.61 -12.61 -1.27
C GLY A 98 -6.65 -11.93 -2.62
N MET A 99 -7.83 -11.45 -3.03
CA MET A 99 -7.99 -10.69 -4.25
C MET A 99 -7.31 -9.32 -4.19
N VAL A 100 -7.46 -8.58 -3.08
CA VAL A 100 -6.78 -7.29 -2.89
C VAL A 100 -5.27 -7.44 -2.98
N ARG A 101 -4.67 -8.41 -2.28
CA ARG A 101 -3.22 -8.65 -2.34
C ARG A 101 -2.73 -8.97 -3.75
N LYS A 102 -3.43 -9.86 -4.47
CA LYS A 102 -3.09 -10.20 -5.86
C LYS A 102 -3.13 -8.96 -6.77
N GLN A 103 -4.13 -8.11 -6.61
CA GLN A 103 -4.24 -6.89 -7.42
C GLN A 103 -3.18 -5.85 -7.03
N MET A 104 -2.85 -5.73 -5.74
CA MET A 104 -1.76 -4.87 -5.27
C MET A 104 -0.41 -5.32 -5.83
N GLU A 105 -0.12 -6.63 -5.89
CA GLU A 105 1.09 -7.15 -6.54
C GLU A 105 1.13 -6.79 -8.02
N SER A 106 0.04 -7.02 -8.75
CA SER A 106 -0.04 -6.66 -10.16
C SER A 106 0.08 -5.14 -10.37
N ALA A 107 -0.49 -4.33 -9.48
CA ALA A 107 -0.36 -2.88 -9.52
C ALA A 107 1.10 -2.45 -9.28
N SER A 108 1.80 -3.03 -8.30
CA SER A 108 3.22 -2.77 -8.06
C SER A 108 4.07 -3.10 -9.29
N GLU A 109 3.86 -4.25 -9.93
CA GLU A 109 4.57 -4.64 -11.16
C GLU A 109 4.32 -3.67 -12.31
N ASN A 110 3.08 -3.19 -12.48
CA ASN A 110 2.73 -2.23 -13.52
C ASN A 110 3.19 -0.79 -13.21
N LEU A 111 3.40 -0.45 -11.94
CA LEU A 111 3.92 0.84 -11.49
C LEU A 111 5.45 0.93 -11.55
N LEU A 112 6.15 -0.20 -11.40
CA LEU A 112 7.61 -0.29 -11.43
C LEU A 112 8.27 0.40 -12.65
N PRO A 113 7.79 0.27 -13.91
CA PRO A 113 8.41 0.98 -15.03
C PRO A 113 8.11 2.49 -15.06
N LEU A 114 7.25 2.99 -14.16
CA LEU A 114 6.79 4.39 -14.12
C LEU A 114 7.37 5.18 -12.93
N LEU A 115 8.09 4.51 -12.02
CA LEU A 115 8.56 5.01 -10.72
C LEU A 115 9.94 4.47 -10.39
#